data_AF-A0A968GRE1-F1
#
_entry.id   AF-A0A968GRE1-F1
#
_cell.length_a   1.000
_cell.length_b   1.000
_cell.length_c   1.000
_cell.angle_alpha   90.00
_cell.angle_beta   90.00
_cell.angle_gamma   90.00
#
_symmetry.space_group_name_H-M   'P 1'
#
loop_
_entity.id
_entity.type
_entity.pdbx_description
1 polymer ?
#
loop_
_entity_poly.entity_id
_entity_poly.type
_entity_poly.pdbx_seq_one_letter_code
_entity_poly.pdbx_strand_id
1 'polypeptide(L)'
;MKYALIYCLMSFVFFLNSYIKGINLGSDDQSNGLYKKGIEAIHSKDTVNAEKYFKESIRENSDAASYYELAKIQFHHNTFYSRNLAFENSRMAVWKDPNNLEYSYFYAELCKSFARFTAFDQYHKILELDSNQVDAWFNLGLLKENDFTEYNNSVRNVDGFIAPLQKYADEDFNEAEKYYLNALKIDSVNYQTILKLSLMYDKGNKPEKGIPLLQRLITISKADKEIHLALGLLYYKTSKLKECFAEYQKAIELMPENEEEDFTFNSVKSLLQPAYDSVMKDMSDYELKEFIDLYWKVSDPLYITDYNERLLEHYSRVAYANLNFSVPSMNIVGWKSNQGEVILRYGEPLNRTRIRPQMLADRAAMKTEVWNYKDFTLGFTDMAQSGNFIFAAPAGEKDKNTPQFSGDSQTFMNDLRSEYFTHYEPKYEGQKFDIVYDVLQFKSSELRNHTDIYIDYGLNPIDSLVNNGILNVEHDAAFFFFNNNSEEQVKKKEHFKALSPRNIVSTITHPILYTNTLHVPAITDSGYYSLEILRNLDKGVSSNRGRMGIKKFSNIHLDISDIILASRIETGHESKFNINRNKISILPNPTKQFMKGTPIYIYYEVYNLKKNSSG
;
A
#
# COMPACT_ATOMS: atom_id res chain seq x y z
N MET A 1 21.65 -2.41 21.61
CA MET A 1 21.37 -1.86 22.96
C MET A 1 22.43 -0.82 23.34
N LYS A 2 22.00 0.35 23.84
CA LYS A 2 22.81 1.53 24.24
C LYS A 2 23.25 2.56 23.17
N TYR A 3 22.43 2.91 22.17
CA TYR A 3 22.55 4.23 21.48
C TYR A 3 21.22 4.82 20.97
N ALA A 4 20.06 4.31 21.41
CA ALA A 4 18.74 4.78 20.97
C ALA A 4 18.05 5.78 21.92
N LEU A 5 18.70 6.17 23.03
CA LEU A 5 18.10 7.06 24.04
C LEU A 5 18.60 8.52 24.00
N ILE A 6 19.45 8.88 23.03
CA ILE A 6 20.13 10.20 22.99
C ILE A 6 19.51 11.16 21.96
N TYR A 7 18.71 10.69 21.00
CA TYR A 7 18.09 11.57 19.99
C TYR A 7 16.66 12.04 20.32
N CYS A 8 15.94 11.41 21.26
CA CYS A 8 14.67 11.94 21.78
C CYS A 8 14.83 12.98 22.92
N LEU A 9 16.07 13.26 23.34
CA LEU A 9 16.37 14.24 24.40
C LEU A 9 16.98 15.55 23.86
N MET A 10 17.22 15.66 22.54
CA MET A 10 17.81 16.85 21.91
C MET A 10 16.77 17.80 21.27
N SER A 11 15.57 17.34 20.93
CA SER A 11 14.47 18.22 20.47
C SER A 11 13.75 18.95 21.61
N PHE A 12 13.89 18.47 22.85
CA PHE A 12 13.35 19.13 24.05
C PHE A 12 14.32 20.17 24.65
N VAL A 13 15.61 20.13 24.30
CA VAL A 13 16.64 21.05 24.84
C VAL A 13 16.90 22.25 23.91
N PHE A 14 16.57 22.15 22.61
CA PHE A 14 16.68 23.31 21.70
C PHE A 14 15.50 24.29 21.79
N PHE A 15 14.36 23.89 22.34
CA PHE A 15 13.25 24.82 22.64
C PHE A 15 13.46 25.64 23.93
N LEU A 16 14.39 25.22 24.81
CA LEU A 16 14.68 25.91 26.07
C LEU A 16 15.77 26.98 25.96
N ASN A 17 16.51 27.08 24.84
CA ASN A 17 17.68 27.97 24.73
C ASN A 17 17.53 29.14 23.74
N SER A 18 16.45 29.23 22.97
CA SER A 18 16.16 30.41 22.13
C SER A 18 15.13 31.38 22.73
N TYR A 19 14.52 31.04 23.87
CA TYR A 19 13.50 31.88 24.55
C TYR A 19 14.05 32.71 25.74
N ILE A 20 15.37 32.92 25.83
CA ILE A 20 15.99 33.74 26.89
C ILE A 20 16.29 35.19 26.44
N LYS A 21 15.90 35.60 25.23
CA LYS A 21 16.02 37.01 24.82
C LYS A 21 14.73 37.54 24.24
N GLY A 22 13.97 38.21 25.11
CA GLY A 22 12.89 39.11 24.69
C GLY A 22 11.59 38.98 25.46
N ILE A 23 11.60 38.69 26.77
CA ILE A 23 10.41 38.94 27.59
C ILE A 23 10.39 40.44 27.90
N ASN A 24 9.53 41.14 27.16
CA ASN A 24 9.11 42.49 27.50
C ASN A 24 8.26 42.38 28.77
N LEU A 25 8.84 42.75 29.91
CA LEU A 25 8.21 42.78 31.23
C LEU A 25 7.15 43.90 31.24
N GLY A 26 5.94 43.57 30.79
CA GLY A 26 4.74 44.38 30.96
C GLY A 26 4.05 44.02 32.28
N SER A 27 4.35 44.80 33.32
CA SER A 27 3.56 45.07 34.53
C SER A 27 2.76 43.92 35.18
N ASP A 28 3.40 43.19 36.11
CA ASP A 28 2.75 42.69 37.34
C ASP A 28 3.83 42.30 38.39
N ASP A 29 4.42 43.30 39.03
CA ASP A 29 5.51 43.17 40.02
C ASP A 29 5.03 42.75 41.42
N GLN A 30 3.95 41.97 41.49
CA GLN A 30 3.45 41.30 42.70
C GLN A 30 3.18 39.81 42.46
N SER A 31 4.01 39.14 41.64
CA SER A 31 4.04 37.67 41.55
C SER A 31 4.62 37.05 42.83
N ASN A 32 3.70 36.90 43.76
CA ASN A 32 3.57 36.05 44.94
C ASN A 32 4.67 34.99 45.20
N GLY A 33 5.35 35.10 46.34
CA GLY A 33 6.45 34.19 46.74
C GLY A 33 6.07 32.71 46.85
N LEU A 34 4.77 32.39 46.99
CA LEU A 34 4.27 31.01 46.98
C LEU A 34 4.37 30.36 45.60
N TYR A 35 4.04 31.08 44.52
CA TYR A 35 4.22 30.57 43.16
C TYR A 35 5.69 30.24 42.89
N LYS A 36 6.62 31.13 43.27
CA LYS A 36 8.07 30.91 43.11
C LYS A 36 8.54 29.68 43.88
N LYS A 37 8.10 29.49 45.13
CA LYS A 37 8.37 28.27 45.92
C LYS A 37 7.80 27.01 45.25
N GLY A 38 6.64 27.11 44.61
CA GLY A 38 6.06 26.02 43.82
C GLY A 38 6.95 25.62 42.64
N ILE A 39 7.43 26.59 41.87
CA ILE A 39 8.36 26.37 40.75
C ILE A 39 9.70 25.79 41.23
N GLU A 40 10.27 26.32 42.32
CA GLU A 40 11.49 25.77 42.94
C GLU A 40 11.31 24.31 43.38
N ALA A 41 10.15 23.95 43.91
CA ALA A 41 9.80 22.59 44.26
C ALA A 41 9.68 21.68 43.02
N ILE A 42 9.09 22.16 41.90
CA ILE A 42 9.10 21.43 40.61
C ILE A 42 10.54 21.15 40.16
N HIS A 43 11.42 22.16 40.19
CA HIS A 43 12.83 21.99 39.80
C HIS A 43 13.56 20.97 40.67
N SER A 44 13.19 20.90 41.95
CA SER A 44 13.70 19.91 42.92
C SER A 44 13.02 18.54 42.80
N LYS A 45 12.10 18.35 41.85
CA LYS A 45 11.25 17.17 41.65
C LYS A 45 10.37 16.81 42.86
N ASP A 46 10.09 17.80 43.72
CA ASP A 46 9.21 17.69 44.88
C ASP A 46 7.79 18.10 44.49
N THR A 47 7.08 17.20 43.82
CA THR A 47 5.72 17.45 43.32
C THR A 47 4.70 17.67 44.42
N VAL A 48 4.92 17.11 45.62
CA VAL A 48 4.02 17.23 46.77
C VAL A 48 4.06 18.65 47.33
N ASN A 49 5.26 19.17 47.58
CA ASN A 49 5.38 20.56 48.04
C ASN A 49 5.02 21.56 46.94
N ALA A 50 5.34 21.27 45.68
CA ALA A 50 4.88 22.09 44.55
C ALA A 50 3.35 22.21 44.53
N GLU A 51 2.63 21.08 44.59
CA GLU A 51 1.17 21.08 44.61
C GLU A 51 0.60 21.86 45.80
N LYS A 52 1.22 21.72 46.98
CA LYS A 52 0.85 22.49 48.17
C LYS A 52 1.01 24.00 47.94
N TYR A 53 2.17 24.43 47.47
CA TYR A 53 2.46 25.85 47.26
C TYR A 53 1.57 26.48 46.18
N PHE A 54 1.26 25.77 45.08
CA PHE A 54 0.32 26.28 44.09
C PHE A 54 -1.11 26.37 44.63
N LYS A 55 -1.57 25.39 45.43
CA LYS A 55 -2.87 25.47 46.10
C LYS A 55 -2.95 26.66 47.06
N GLU A 56 -1.90 26.92 47.83
CA GLU A 56 -1.82 28.08 48.72
C GLU A 56 -1.78 29.39 47.92
N SER A 57 -0.99 29.46 46.84
CA SER A 57 -0.95 30.63 45.95
C SER A 57 -2.33 30.94 45.34
N ILE A 58 -3.04 29.91 44.87
CA ILE A 58 -4.40 30.05 44.33
C ILE A 58 -5.38 30.57 45.39
N ARG A 59 -5.28 30.09 46.64
CA ARG A 59 -6.16 30.55 47.73
C ARG A 59 -5.93 32.01 48.08
N GLU A 60 -4.68 32.45 48.09
CA GLU A 60 -4.32 33.80 48.52
C GLU A 60 -4.45 34.84 47.40
N ASN A 61 -4.10 34.46 46.16
CA ASN A 61 -3.90 35.42 45.07
C ASN A 61 -4.72 35.08 43.82
N SER A 62 -5.26 33.86 43.73
CA SER A 62 -6.07 33.40 42.60
C SER A 62 -5.40 33.64 41.24
N ASP A 63 -4.08 33.50 41.17
CA ASP A 63 -3.27 33.81 39.99
C ASP A 63 -3.35 32.71 38.92
N ALA A 64 -3.34 33.13 37.64
CA ALA A 64 -3.50 32.23 36.49
C ALA A 64 -2.37 31.18 36.39
N ALA A 65 -1.13 31.59 36.67
CA ALA A 65 0.05 30.75 36.54
C ALA A 65 0.04 29.56 37.53
N SER A 66 -0.40 29.78 38.77
CA SER A 66 -0.53 28.70 39.77
C SER A 66 -1.63 27.71 39.40
N TYR A 67 -2.75 28.18 38.83
CA TYR A 67 -3.78 27.27 38.27
C TYR A 67 -3.21 26.40 37.14
N TYR A 68 -2.43 27.00 36.24
CA TYR A 68 -1.81 26.29 35.11
C TYR A 68 -0.81 25.21 35.56
N GLU A 69 0.14 25.56 36.45
CA GLU A 69 1.14 24.59 36.92
C GLU A 69 0.52 23.49 37.78
N LEU A 70 -0.48 23.82 38.59
CA LEU A 70 -1.26 22.83 39.33
C LEU A 70 -1.98 21.85 38.39
N ALA A 71 -2.55 22.35 37.29
CA ALA A 71 -3.21 21.52 36.30
C ALA A 71 -2.24 20.53 35.63
N LYS A 72 -1.02 20.95 35.31
CA LYS A 72 0.03 20.07 34.76
C LYS A 72 0.38 18.93 35.72
N ILE A 73 0.63 19.24 36.99
CA ILE A 73 0.93 18.22 38.02
C ILE A 73 -0.21 17.20 38.12
N GLN A 74 -1.46 17.68 38.19
CA GLN A 74 -2.63 16.82 38.31
C GLN A 74 -2.90 15.96 37.06
N PHE A 75 -2.60 16.49 35.88
CA PHE A 75 -2.66 15.73 34.64
C PHE A 75 -1.67 14.55 34.67
N HIS A 76 -0.44 14.77 35.14
CA HIS A 76 0.57 13.73 35.27
C HIS A 76 0.21 12.61 36.27
N HIS A 77 -0.59 12.90 37.31
CA HIS A 77 -1.08 11.86 38.23
C HIS A 77 -1.99 10.83 37.55
N ASN A 78 -2.59 11.19 36.41
CA ASN A 78 -3.27 10.28 35.50
C ASN A 78 -4.43 9.44 36.10
N THR A 79 -5.06 9.91 37.17
CA THR A 79 -6.27 9.30 37.76
C THR A 79 -7.52 10.00 37.22
N PHE A 80 -8.69 9.34 37.27
CA PHE A 80 -9.96 9.97 36.89
C PHE A 80 -10.19 11.31 37.63
N TYR A 81 -9.97 11.31 38.95
CA TYR A 81 -10.13 12.49 39.78
C TYR A 81 -9.14 13.60 39.41
N SER A 82 -7.86 13.26 39.26
CA SER A 82 -6.83 14.26 38.95
C SER A 82 -6.96 14.84 37.54
N ARG A 83 -7.45 14.07 36.56
CA ARG A 83 -7.77 14.59 35.22
C ARG A 83 -8.91 15.60 35.25
N ASN A 84 -9.95 15.36 36.04
CA ASN A 84 -11.04 16.34 36.22
C ASN A 84 -10.53 17.62 36.90
N LEU A 85 -9.69 17.49 37.94
CA LEU A 85 -9.06 18.67 38.55
C LEU A 85 -8.16 19.43 37.58
N ALA A 86 -7.39 18.72 36.74
CA ALA A 86 -6.55 19.34 35.73
C ALA A 86 -7.38 20.12 34.71
N PHE A 87 -8.51 19.56 34.25
CA PHE A 87 -9.46 20.26 33.38
C PHE A 87 -10.01 21.53 34.03
N GLU A 88 -10.45 21.45 35.29
CA GLU A 88 -10.99 22.60 36.01
C GLU A 88 -9.95 23.70 36.24
N ASN A 89 -8.74 23.33 36.68
CA ASN A 89 -7.66 24.30 36.93
C ASN A 89 -7.13 24.92 35.62
N SER A 90 -7.01 24.15 34.54
CA SER A 90 -6.63 24.71 33.23
C SER A 90 -7.70 25.65 32.66
N ARG A 91 -8.98 25.33 32.82
CA ARG A 91 -10.09 26.24 32.49
C ARG A 91 -9.98 27.56 33.25
N MET A 92 -9.68 27.50 34.56
CA MET A 92 -9.50 28.69 35.39
C MET A 92 -8.29 29.52 34.98
N ALA A 93 -7.17 28.88 34.61
CA ALA A 93 -5.98 29.57 34.10
C ALA A 93 -6.32 30.38 32.83
N VAL A 94 -7.00 29.77 31.86
CA VAL A 94 -7.45 30.45 30.63
C VAL A 94 -8.48 31.55 30.93
N TRP A 95 -9.40 31.34 31.87
CA TRP A 95 -10.38 32.37 32.23
C TRP A 95 -9.73 33.61 32.87
N LYS A 96 -8.67 33.41 33.66
CA LYS A 96 -7.95 34.50 34.34
C LYS A 96 -7.02 35.27 33.41
N ASP A 97 -6.37 34.58 32.49
CA ASP A 97 -5.48 35.18 31.50
C ASP A 97 -5.80 34.63 30.10
N PRO A 98 -6.85 35.14 29.45
CA PRO A 98 -7.35 34.61 28.17
C PRO A 98 -6.43 34.90 26.98
N ASN A 99 -5.45 35.80 27.14
CA ASN A 99 -4.50 36.15 26.07
C ASN A 99 -3.24 35.28 26.13
N ASN A 100 -3.12 34.40 27.13
CA ASN A 100 -1.99 33.50 27.26
C ASN A 100 -2.16 32.27 26.36
N LEU A 101 -1.32 32.21 25.31
CA LEU A 101 -1.35 31.12 24.35
C LEU A 101 -1.02 29.77 24.99
N GLU A 102 -0.07 29.72 25.92
CA GLU A 102 0.37 28.48 26.56
C GLU A 102 -0.78 27.83 27.36
N TYR A 103 -1.51 28.65 28.12
CA TYR A 103 -2.66 28.16 28.90
C TYR A 103 -3.77 27.67 27.97
N SER A 104 -4.03 28.41 26.89
CA SER A 104 -5.04 28.07 25.89
C SER A 104 -4.70 26.76 25.17
N TYR A 105 -3.45 26.56 24.77
CA TYR A 105 -2.98 25.32 24.15
C TYR A 105 -3.13 24.12 25.08
N PHE A 106 -2.68 24.25 26.33
CA PHE A 106 -2.78 23.16 27.29
C PHE A 106 -4.25 22.79 27.57
N TYR A 107 -5.12 23.79 27.72
CA TYR A 107 -6.54 23.56 27.91
C TYR A 107 -7.21 22.91 26.67
N ALA A 108 -6.87 23.39 25.47
CA ALA A 108 -7.36 22.82 24.22
C ALA A 108 -6.93 21.36 24.04
N GLU A 109 -5.67 21.05 24.33
CA GLU A 109 -5.11 19.70 24.24
C GLU A 109 -5.79 18.74 25.22
N LEU A 110 -6.03 19.17 26.46
CA LEU A 110 -6.82 18.40 27.42
C LEU A 110 -8.22 18.11 26.88
N CYS A 111 -8.89 19.13 26.35
CA CYS A 111 -10.26 19.02 25.84
C CYS A 111 -10.36 18.17 24.57
N LYS A 112 -9.29 18.01 23.79
CA LYS A 112 -9.32 17.44 22.43
C LYS A 112 -10.02 16.07 22.35
N SER A 113 -9.86 15.23 23.37
CA SER A 113 -10.39 13.85 23.37
C SER A 113 -11.83 13.71 23.91
N PHE A 114 -12.32 14.63 24.73
CA PHE A 114 -13.64 14.47 25.41
C PHE A 114 -14.55 15.70 25.31
N ALA A 115 -14.00 16.88 25.03
CA ALA A 115 -14.71 18.15 24.88
C ALA A 115 -14.29 18.83 23.56
N ARG A 116 -14.47 18.11 22.44
CA ARG A 116 -13.98 18.52 21.11
C ARG A 116 -14.42 19.92 20.67
N PHE A 117 -15.65 20.33 20.99
CA PHE A 117 -16.15 21.68 20.66
C PHE A 117 -15.40 22.75 21.43
N THR A 118 -15.14 22.51 22.71
CA THR A 118 -14.30 23.40 23.52
C THR A 118 -12.89 23.48 22.96
N ALA A 119 -12.27 22.35 22.60
CA ALA A 119 -10.95 22.36 21.97
C ALA A 119 -10.93 23.16 20.66
N PHE A 120 -11.93 22.95 19.80
CA PHE A 120 -12.11 23.68 18.54
C PHE A 120 -12.20 25.20 18.77
N ASP A 121 -13.04 25.64 19.70
CA ASP A 121 -13.19 27.06 20.05
C ASP A 121 -11.89 27.66 20.60
N GLN A 122 -11.14 26.91 21.42
CA GLN A 122 -9.87 27.39 21.95
C GLN A 122 -8.79 27.53 20.86
N TYR A 123 -8.70 26.60 19.91
CA TYR A 123 -7.78 26.75 18.78
C TYR A 123 -8.14 27.95 17.89
N HIS A 124 -9.43 28.25 17.71
CA HIS A 124 -9.82 29.48 17.04
C HIS A 124 -9.39 30.74 17.80
N LYS A 125 -9.59 30.78 19.13
CA LYS A 125 -9.11 31.91 19.96
C LYS A 125 -7.59 32.08 19.89
N ILE A 126 -6.84 30.98 19.89
CA ILE A 126 -5.38 31.01 19.70
C ILE A 126 -5.04 31.68 18.37
N LEU A 127 -5.77 31.38 17.29
CA LEU A 127 -5.56 31.98 15.97
C LEU A 127 -6.04 33.43 15.85
N GLU A 128 -7.02 33.84 16.66
CA GLU A 128 -7.42 35.25 16.79
C GLU A 128 -6.31 36.08 17.45
N LEU A 129 -5.60 35.50 18.42
CA LEU A 129 -4.46 36.14 19.10
C LEU A 129 -3.19 36.13 18.25
N ASP A 130 -2.90 34.99 17.61
CA ASP A 130 -1.79 34.84 16.68
C ASP A 130 -2.12 33.86 15.54
N SER A 131 -2.33 34.41 14.36
CA SER A 131 -2.66 33.62 13.16
C SER A 131 -1.49 32.81 12.59
N ASN A 132 -0.25 33.03 13.05
CA ASN A 132 0.94 32.29 12.60
C ASN A 132 1.18 30.99 13.38
N GLN A 133 0.23 30.60 14.22
CA GLN A 133 0.30 29.41 15.06
C GLN A 133 0.03 28.13 14.24
N VAL A 134 1.10 27.50 13.74
CA VAL A 134 1.05 26.28 12.92
C VAL A 134 0.29 25.14 13.63
N ASP A 135 0.59 24.93 14.91
CA ASP A 135 -0.01 23.84 15.69
C ASP A 135 -1.53 24.02 15.89
N ALA A 136 -2.01 25.25 16.04
CA ALA A 136 -3.45 25.51 16.11
C ALA A 136 -4.16 25.18 14.79
N TRP A 137 -3.61 25.61 13.65
CA TRP A 137 -4.12 25.22 12.33
C TRP A 137 -4.10 23.70 12.13
N PHE A 138 -3.00 23.03 12.49
CA PHE A 138 -2.87 21.59 12.40
C PHE A 138 -3.91 20.85 13.25
N ASN A 139 -4.11 21.27 14.51
CA ASN A 139 -5.07 20.61 15.41
C ASN A 139 -6.53 20.85 14.99
N LEU A 140 -6.87 22.02 14.44
CA LEU A 140 -8.19 22.22 13.81
C LEU A 140 -8.39 21.28 12.61
N GLY A 141 -7.36 21.10 11.78
CA GLY A 141 -7.36 20.13 10.70
C GLY A 141 -7.57 18.70 11.20
N LEU A 142 -6.88 18.31 12.26
CA LEU A 142 -7.00 16.99 12.88
C LEU A 142 -8.39 16.72 13.46
N LEU A 143 -9.00 17.71 14.12
CA LEU A 143 -10.37 17.60 14.62
C LEU A 143 -11.35 17.34 13.48
N LYS A 144 -11.20 18.05 12.36
CA LYS A 144 -12.05 17.89 11.17
C LYS A 144 -11.74 16.63 10.37
N GLU A 145 -10.49 16.18 10.32
CA GLU A 145 -10.13 14.86 9.75
C GLU A 145 -10.82 13.73 10.51
N ASN A 146 -10.91 13.83 11.84
CA ASN A 146 -11.61 12.86 12.68
C ASN A 146 -13.12 12.88 12.39
N ASP A 147 -13.73 14.06 12.27
CA ASP A 147 -15.15 14.19 11.91
C ASP A 147 -15.43 13.64 10.50
N PHE A 148 -14.59 13.97 9.51
CA PHE A 148 -14.62 13.34 8.18
C PHE A 148 -14.57 11.82 8.29
N THR A 149 -13.60 11.28 9.02
CA THR A 149 -13.44 9.84 9.20
C THR A 149 -14.70 9.23 9.83
N GLU A 150 -15.32 9.90 10.80
CA GLU A 150 -16.53 9.45 11.50
C GLU A 150 -17.81 9.49 10.65
N TYR A 151 -17.88 10.34 9.62
CA TYR A 151 -19.05 10.46 8.74
C TYR A 151 -18.87 9.79 7.39
N ASN A 152 -17.64 9.66 6.89
CA ASN A 152 -17.35 9.06 5.60
C ASN A 152 -17.88 7.63 5.57
N ASN A 153 -18.61 7.27 4.51
CA ASN A 153 -19.28 5.97 4.37
C ASN A 153 -20.20 5.59 5.54
N SER A 154 -20.62 6.55 6.36
CA SER A 154 -21.44 6.29 7.54
C SER A 154 -22.92 6.50 7.30
N VAL A 155 -23.72 5.67 7.95
CA VAL A 155 -25.18 5.75 7.95
C VAL A 155 -25.71 5.81 9.37
N ARG A 156 -26.89 6.42 9.50
CA ARG A 156 -27.68 6.38 10.72
C ARG A 156 -29.03 5.72 10.42
N ASN A 157 -29.39 4.71 11.21
CA ASN A 157 -30.75 4.18 11.21
C ASN A 157 -31.63 5.12 12.06
N VAL A 158 -32.67 5.70 11.49
CA VAL A 158 -33.66 6.53 12.16
C VAL A 158 -35.02 5.94 11.87
N ASP A 159 -35.62 5.28 12.85
CA ASP A 159 -36.94 4.64 12.75
C ASP A 159 -37.11 3.71 11.53
N GLY A 160 -36.06 2.97 11.18
CA GLY A 160 -36.04 2.05 10.03
C GLY A 160 -35.58 2.70 8.72
N PHE A 161 -35.33 4.01 8.70
CA PHE A 161 -34.76 4.71 7.55
C PHE A 161 -33.23 4.82 7.67
N ILE A 162 -32.51 4.39 6.62
CA ILE A 162 -31.06 4.51 6.55
C ILE A 162 -30.70 5.86 5.92
N ALA A 163 -30.22 6.80 6.74
CA ALA A 163 -29.78 8.11 6.31
C ALA A 163 -28.24 8.13 6.11
N PRO A 164 -27.73 8.37 4.88
CA PRO A 164 -26.31 8.53 4.64
C PRO A 164 -25.80 9.87 5.21
N LEU A 165 -24.56 9.87 5.71
CA LEU A 165 -23.93 11.04 6.32
C LEU A 165 -22.81 11.63 5.45
N GLN A 166 -22.69 11.18 4.20
CA GLN A 166 -21.60 11.58 3.29
C GLN A 166 -21.50 13.09 3.11
N LYS A 167 -22.63 13.82 3.08
CA LYS A 167 -22.62 15.28 2.98
C LYS A 167 -21.81 15.95 4.09
N TYR A 168 -21.98 15.49 5.34
CA TYR A 168 -21.21 16.01 6.47
C TYR A 168 -19.73 15.64 6.35
N ALA A 169 -19.44 14.43 5.90
CA ALA A 169 -18.07 14.00 5.63
C ALA A 169 -17.39 14.92 4.60
N ASP A 170 -18.06 15.24 3.50
CA ASP A 170 -17.50 16.10 2.44
C ASP A 170 -17.27 17.54 2.95
N GLU A 171 -18.16 18.06 3.80
CA GLU A 171 -17.98 19.36 4.48
C GLU A 171 -16.75 19.34 5.39
N ASP A 172 -16.64 18.34 6.27
CA ASP A 172 -15.51 18.21 7.21
C ASP A 172 -14.18 17.94 6.48
N PHE A 173 -14.20 17.21 5.37
CA PHE A 173 -13.02 17.00 4.51
C PHE A 173 -12.48 18.33 3.97
N ASN A 174 -13.37 19.18 3.45
CA ASN A 174 -12.98 20.48 2.89
C ASN A 174 -12.47 21.44 3.98
N GLU A 175 -13.07 21.42 5.17
CA GLU A 175 -12.59 22.19 6.31
C GLU A 175 -11.22 21.70 6.79
N ALA A 176 -11.02 20.39 6.92
CA ALA A 176 -9.73 19.80 7.27
C ALA A 176 -8.64 20.18 6.25
N GLU A 177 -8.93 20.05 4.94
CA GLU A 177 -8.01 20.46 3.86
C GLU A 177 -7.64 21.95 4.00
N LYS A 178 -8.63 22.82 4.23
CA LYS A 178 -8.38 24.26 4.45
C LYS A 178 -7.46 24.53 5.63
N TYR A 179 -7.70 23.87 6.78
CA TYR A 179 -6.89 24.07 7.99
C TYR A 179 -5.45 23.57 7.81
N TYR A 180 -5.27 22.38 7.24
CA TYR A 180 -3.94 21.87 6.93
C TYR A 180 -3.20 22.73 5.92
N LEU A 181 -3.88 23.23 4.88
CA LEU A 181 -3.25 24.13 3.92
C LEU A 181 -2.84 25.46 4.56
N ASN A 182 -3.56 25.98 5.56
CA ASN A 182 -3.13 27.18 6.29
C ASN A 182 -1.89 26.91 7.16
N ALA A 183 -1.83 25.74 7.84
CA ALA A 183 -0.60 25.33 8.53
C ALA A 183 0.60 25.28 7.56
N LEU A 184 0.41 24.70 6.36
CA LEU A 184 1.46 24.60 5.34
C LEU A 184 1.81 25.93 4.64
N LYS A 185 0.97 26.96 4.73
CA LYS A 185 1.33 28.31 4.26
C LYS A 185 2.37 28.95 5.17
N ILE A 186 2.32 28.65 6.47
CA ILE A 186 3.23 29.19 7.47
C ILE A 186 4.50 28.32 7.55
N ASP A 187 4.33 27.00 7.66
CA ASP A 187 5.41 26.02 7.64
C ASP A 187 5.21 25.01 6.51
N SER A 188 5.80 25.32 5.35
CA SER A 188 5.64 24.51 4.14
C SER A 188 6.27 23.12 4.20
N VAL A 189 7.08 22.81 5.21
CA VAL A 189 7.75 21.51 5.36
C VAL A 189 7.34 20.82 6.66
N ASN A 190 6.22 21.22 7.23
CA ASN A 190 5.67 20.60 8.44
C ASN A 190 5.38 19.12 8.22
N TYR A 191 6.21 18.26 8.80
CA TYR A 191 6.15 16.80 8.66
C TYR A 191 4.74 16.25 8.97
N GLN A 192 4.21 16.60 10.14
CA GLN A 192 2.95 16.04 10.64
C GLN A 192 1.78 16.45 9.76
N THR A 193 1.74 17.72 9.35
CA THR A 193 0.69 18.24 8.48
C THR A 193 0.74 17.61 7.09
N ILE A 194 1.92 17.48 6.47
CA ILE A 194 2.07 16.84 5.16
C ILE A 194 1.62 15.38 5.22
N LEU A 195 2.07 14.62 6.23
CA LEU A 195 1.71 13.22 6.38
C LEU A 195 0.20 13.05 6.57
N LYS A 196 -0.40 13.81 7.49
CA LYS A 196 -1.84 13.75 7.77
C LYS A 196 -2.69 14.15 6.57
N LEU A 197 -2.37 15.26 5.92
CA LEU A 197 -3.10 15.71 4.72
C LEU A 197 -2.99 14.69 3.58
N SER A 198 -1.83 14.07 3.39
CA SER A 198 -1.63 13.06 2.33
C SER A 198 -2.42 11.77 2.60
N LEU A 199 -2.46 11.29 3.85
CA LEU A 199 -3.27 10.14 4.23
C LEU A 199 -4.77 10.45 4.19
N MET A 200 -5.17 11.68 4.53
CA MET A 200 -6.56 12.14 4.37
C MET A 200 -6.96 12.16 2.89
N TYR A 201 -6.08 12.58 1.98
CA TYR A 201 -6.35 12.51 0.54
C TYR A 201 -6.55 11.08 0.04
N ASP A 202 -5.80 10.11 0.53
CA ASP A 202 -6.04 8.69 0.23
C ASP A 202 -7.42 8.23 0.72
N LYS A 203 -7.77 8.52 1.99
CA LYS A 203 -9.11 8.23 2.54
C LYS A 203 -10.25 8.90 1.77
N GLY A 204 -10.00 10.07 1.19
CA GLY A 204 -10.92 10.82 0.34
C GLY A 204 -10.90 10.41 -1.14
N ASN A 205 -10.25 9.29 -1.48
CA ASN A 205 -10.10 8.75 -2.84
C ASN A 205 -9.46 9.74 -3.83
N LYS A 206 -8.44 10.48 -3.37
CA LYS A 206 -7.66 11.48 -4.14
C LYS A 206 -6.14 11.34 -3.91
N PRO A 207 -5.55 10.12 -3.98
CA PRO A 207 -4.14 9.88 -3.62
C PRO A 207 -3.14 10.74 -4.41
N GLU A 208 -3.48 11.16 -5.62
CA GLU A 208 -2.68 12.00 -6.51
C GLU A 208 -2.34 13.36 -5.89
N LYS A 209 -3.22 13.91 -5.02
CA LYS A 209 -2.97 15.17 -4.31
C LYS A 209 -1.91 15.02 -3.21
N GLY A 210 -1.76 13.83 -2.62
CA GLY A 210 -0.82 13.58 -1.52
C GLY A 210 0.62 13.35 -2.01
N ILE A 211 0.80 12.73 -3.17
CA ILE A 211 2.11 12.43 -3.77
C ILE A 211 3.07 13.64 -3.77
N PRO A 212 2.70 14.81 -4.34
CA PRO A 212 3.62 15.96 -4.39
C PRO A 212 3.96 16.52 -3.01
N LEU A 213 3.07 16.37 -2.01
CA LEU A 213 3.34 16.82 -0.64
C LEU A 213 4.42 15.95 0.02
N LEU A 214 4.29 14.62 -0.10
CA LEU A 214 5.28 13.67 0.44
C LEU A 214 6.63 13.79 -0.29
N GLN A 215 6.63 13.91 -1.62
CA GLN A 215 7.86 14.13 -2.41
C GLN A 215 8.62 15.39 -1.95
N ARG A 216 7.89 16.49 -1.70
CA ARG A 216 8.48 17.73 -1.17
C ARG A 216 9.15 17.50 0.19
N LEU A 217 8.50 16.76 1.07
CA LEU A 217 9.01 16.48 2.42
C LEU A 217 10.31 15.64 2.39
N ILE A 218 10.38 14.62 1.53
CA ILE A 218 11.58 13.79 1.33
C ILE A 218 12.78 14.61 0.83
N THR A 219 12.52 15.63 0.00
CA THR A 219 13.60 16.45 -0.59
C THR A 219 14.27 17.36 0.45
N ILE A 220 13.54 17.78 1.48
CA ILE A 220 13.96 18.86 2.39
C ILE A 220 14.30 18.35 3.80
N SER A 221 13.69 17.23 4.22
CA SER A 221 13.92 16.61 5.52
C SER A 221 14.51 15.21 5.36
N LYS A 222 15.22 14.70 6.39
CA LYS A 222 15.57 13.28 6.44
C LYS A 222 14.29 12.49 6.70
N ALA A 223 13.72 11.93 5.64
CA ALA A 223 12.51 11.13 5.73
C ALA A 223 12.72 9.87 6.57
N ASP A 224 11.67 9.46 7.29
CA ASP A 224 11.60 8.19 8.01
C ASP A 224 10.75 7.18 7.21
N LYS A 225 10.70 5.95 7.73
CA LYS A 225 9.97 4.84 7.10
C LYS A 225 8.49 5.19 6.85
N GLU A 226 7.84 5.96 7.72
CA GLU A 226 6.42 6.29 7.62
C GLU A 226 6.10 7.11 6.36
N ILE A 227 6.97 8.05 5.99
CA ILE A 227 6.80 8.82 4.74
C ILE A 227 6.94 7.90 3.52
N HIS A 228 7.96 7.04 3.52
CA HIS A 228 8.21 6.10 2.43
C HIS A 228 7.07 5.08 2.29
N LEU A 229 6.50 4.60 3.40
CA LEU A 229 5.31 3.75 3.42
C LEU A 229 4.09 4.46 2.82
N ALA A 230 3.84 5.70 3.25
CA ALA A 230 2.71 6.50 2.74
C ALA A 230 2.88 6.77 1.24
N LEU A 231 4.07 7.19 0.79
CA LEU A 231 4.31 7.48 -0.61
C LEU A 231 4.25 6.22 -1.48
N GLY A 232 4.80 5.10 -1.00
CA GLY A 232 4.68 3.78 -1.64
C GLY A 232 3.22 3.37 -1.81
N LEU A 233 2.38 3.55 -0.78
CA LEU A 233 0.94 3.27 -0.84
C LEU A 233 0.24 4.15 -1.88
N LEU A 234 0.51 5.45 -1.89
CA LEU A 234 -0.08 6.38 -2.85
C LEU A 234 0.36 6.08 -4.29
N TYR A 235 1.61 5.67 -4.51
CA TYR A 235 2.07 5.19 -5.81
C TYR A 235 1.38 3.89 -6.23
N TYR A 236 1.22 2.93 -5.31
CA TYR A 236 0.46 1.72 -5.58
C TYR A 236 -0.97 2.05 -6.01
N LYS A 237 -1.67 2.93 -5.28
CA LYS A 237 -3.03 3.39 -5.59
C LYS A 237 -3.13 4.00 -7.00
N THR A 238 -2.12 4.77 -7.39
CA THR A 238 -2.01 5.44 -8.70
C THR A 238 -1.36 4.61 -9.81
N SER A 239 -1.16 3.30 -9.59
CA SER A 239 -0.57 2.35 -10.56
C SER A 239 0.88 2.67 -10.97
N LYS A 240 1.62 3.42 -10.15
CA LYS A 240 3.05 3.73 -10.36
C LYS A 240 3.91 2.71 -9.63
N LEU A 241 3.95 1.49 -10.15
CA LEU A 241 4.47 0.33 -9.41
C LEU A 241 5.99 0.36 -9.25
N LYS A 242 6.72 0.87 -10.25
CA LYS A 242 8.18 1.04 -10.15
C LYS A 242 8.55 2.02 -9.04
N GLU A 243 7.88 3.16 -8.96
CA GLU A 243 8.09 4.13 -7.89
C GLU A 243 7.63 3.58 -6.54
N CYS A 244 6.50 2.86 -6.50
CA CYS A 244 6.02 2.16 -5.30
C CYS A 244 7.08 1.20 -4.72
N PHE A 245 7.66 0.36 -5.59
CA PHE A 245 8.72 -0.58 -5.20
C PHE A 245 9.93 0.14 -4.60
N ALA A 246 10.42 1.19 -5.27
CA ALA A 246 11.56 1.95 -4.79
C ALA A 246 11.31 2.61 -3.42
N GLU A 247 10.09 3.08 -3.16
CA GLU A 247 9.74 3.67 -1.87
C GLU A 247 9.58 2.62 -0.77
N TYR A 248 9.01 1.45 -1.05
CA TYR A 248 8.96 0.38 -0.05
C TYR A 248 10.33 -0.19 0.28
N GLN A 249 11.25 -0.31 -0.67
CA GLN A 249 12.63 -0.69 -0.36
C GLN A 249 13.27 0.27 0.66
N LYS A 250 13.14 1.59 0.44
CA LYS A 250 13.63 2.59 1.40
C LYS A 250 12.93 2.51 2.75
N ALA A 251 11.61 2.26 2.77
CA ALA A 251 10.88 2.10 4.02
C ALA A 251 11.41 0.92 4.84
N ILE A 252 11.62 -0.22 4.20
CA ILE A 252 12.16 -1.46 4.78
C ILE A 252 13.58 -1.22 5.32
N GLU A 253 14.46 -0.56 4.54
CA GLU A 253 15.82 -0.22 4.98
C GLU A 253 15.86 0.67 6.24
N LEU A 254 14.80 1.45 6.48
CA LEU A 254 14.67 2.36 7.63
C LEU A 254 13.91 1.72 8.81
N MET A 255 13.32 0.55 8.65
CA MET A 255 12.59 -0.15 9.71
C MET A 255 13.56 -0.72 10.76
N PRO A 256 13.19 -0.70 12.05
CA PRO A 256 13.79 -1.59 13.03
C PRO A 256 13.61 -3.06 12.62
N GLU A 257 14.61 -3.91 12.90
CA GLU A 257 14.63 -5.34 12.51
C GLU A 257 13.33 -6.10 12.83
N ASN A 258 12.74 -5.87 14.01
CA ASN A 258 11.50 -6.53 14.41
C ASN A 258 10.27 -6.07 13.61
N GLU A 259 10.27 -4.83 13.12
CA GLU A 259 9.20 -4.29 12.28
C GLU A 259 9.39 -4.71 10.83
N GLU A 260 10.62 -4.73 10.35
CA GLU A 260 10.98 -5.32 9.06
C GLU A 260 10.52 -6.78 8.99
N GLU A 261 10.82 -7.58 10.02
CA GLU A 261 10.39 -8.98 10.10
C GLU A 261 8.86 -9.10 10.14
N ASP A 262 8.18 -8.22 10.90
CA ASP A 262 6.72 -8.17 10.91
C ASP A 262 6.14 -7.82 9.53
N PHE A 263 6.77 -6.87 8.82
CA PHE A 263 6.32 -6.37 7.52
C PHE A 263 6.56 -7.39 6.40
N THR A 264 7.73 -8.01 6.36
CA THR A 264 8.22 -8.83 5.23
C THR A 264 8.02 -10.34 5.41
N PHE A 265 7.95 -10.83 6.65
CA PHE A 265 7.90 -12.27 6.95
C PHE A 265 6.68 -12.67 7.76
N ASN A 266 6.45 -12.10 8.95
CA ASN A 266 5.35 -12.55 9.82
C ASN A 266 3.97 -12.27 9.22
N SER A 267 3.81 -11.15 8.52
CA SER A 267 2.58 -10.83 7.78
C SER A 267 2.29 -11.89 6.70
N VAL A 268 3.32 -12.41 6.03
CA VAL A 268 3.22 -13.45 4.99
C VAL A 268 2.95 -14.81 5.60
N LYS A 269 3.69 -15.16 6.66
CA LYS A 269 3.46 -16.38 7.44
C LYS A 269 2.00 -16.45 7.90
N SER A 270 1.45 -15.35 8.44
CA SER A 270 0.05 -15.29 8.86
C SER A 270 -0.94 -15.46 7.69
N LEU A 271 -0.62 -14.91 6.52
CA LEU A 271 -1.42 -15.09 5.31
C LEU A 271 -1.47 -16.56 4.86
N LEU A 272 -0.31 -17.22 4.82
CA LEU A 272 -0.13 -18.57 4.27
C LEU A 272 -0.50 -19.69 5.23
N GLN A 273 -0.31 -19.50 6.55
CA GLN A 273 -0.47 -20.55 7.54
C GLN A 273 -1.78 -21.34 7.39
N PRO A 274 -2.97 -20.72 7.25
CA PRO A 274 -4.21 -21.50 7.18
C PRO A 274 -4.36 -22.40 5.96
N ALA A 275 -3.69 -22.07 4.85
CA ALA A 275 -3.74 -22.83 3.60
C ALA A 275 -2.65 -23.91 3.50
N TYR A 276 -1.52 -23.67 4.17
CA TYR A 276 -0.33 -24.53 4.08
C TYR A 276 0.10 -25.09 5.44
N ASP A 277 -0.80 -25.11 6.44
CA ASP A 277 -0.51 -25.51 7.82
C ASP A 277 0.15 -26.90 7.91
N SER A 278 -0.36 -27.85 7.11
CA SER A 278 0.15 -29.23 7.07
C SER A 278 1.60 -29.33 6.64
N VAL A 279 2.12 -28.32 5.93
CA VAL A 279 3.50 -28.24 5.44
C VAL A 279 4.33 -27.30 6.32
N MET A 280 3.79 -26.14 6.67
CA MET A 280 4.52 -25.09 7.39
C MET A 280 4.78 -25.41 8.87
N LYS A 281 3.91 -26.17 9.54
CA LYS A 281 3.99 -26.39 11.00
C LYS A 281 5.27 -27.13 11.44
N ASP A 282 5.84 -27.95 10.56
CA ASP A 282 7.00 -28.79 10.85
C ASP A 282 8.32 -28.18 10.31
N MET A 283 8.25 -27.00 9.67
CA MET A 283 9.40 -26.27 9.14
C MET A 283 10.10 -25.46 10.24
N SER A 284 11.43 -25.42 10.19
CA SER A 284 12.23 -24.42 10.88
C SER A 284 12.01 -23.02 10.28
N ASP A 285 12.40 -21.97 11.00
CA ASP A 285 12.29 -20.60 10.49
C ASP A 285 13.11 -20.38 9.20
N TYR A 286 14.19 -21.12 9.01
CA TYR A 286 14.99 -21.09 7.78
C TYR A 286 14.22 -21.71 6.60
N GLU A 287 13.68 -22.91 6.77
CA GLU A 287 12.89 -23.60 5.74
C GLU A 287 11.63 -22.80 5.40
N LEU A 288 11.04 -22.13 6.39
CA LEU A 288 9.88 -21.28 6.17
C LEU A 288 10.20 -20.02 5.36
N LYS A 289 11.40 -19.43 5.54
CA LYS A 289 11.86 -18.32 4.70
C LYS A 289 12.05 -18.77 3.25
N GLU A 290 12.71 -19.91 3.02
CA GLU A 290 12.86 -20.48 1.67
C GLU A 290 11.51 -20.79 1.02
N PHE A 291 10.56 -21.31 1.79
CA PHE A 291 9.19 -21.56 1.32
C PHE A 291 8.47 -20.26 0.93
N ILE A 292 8.59 -19.19 1.73
CA ILE A 292 8.00 -17.88 1.43
C ILE A 292 8.64 -17.25 0.19
N ASP A 293 9.96 -17.34 0.05
CA ASP A 293 10.67 -16.85 -1.13
C ASP A 293 10.20 -17.57 -2.40
N LEU A 294 10.05 -18.90 -2.32
CA LEU A 294 9.50 -19.70 -3.42
C LEU A 294 8.04 -19.33 -3.71
N TYR A 295 7.22 -19.13 -2.68
CA TYR A 295 5.82 -18.71 -2.84
C TYR A 295 5.72 -17.41 -3.63
N TRP A 296 6.52 -16.40 -3.27
CA TRP A 296 6.52 -15.13 -4.01
C TRP A 296 7.01 -15.31 -5.43
N LYS A 297 8.10 -16.05 -5.65
CA LYS A 297 8.62 -16.32 -7.00
C LYS A 297 7.60 -17.00 -7.91
N VAL A 298 6.85 -17.97 -7.40
CA VAL A 298 5.80 -18.67 -8.17
C VAL A 298 4.58 -17.77 -8.37
N SER A 299 4.27 -16.92 -7.40
CA SER A 299 3.11 -16.02 -7.44
C SER A 299 3.36 -14.71 -8.20
N ASP A 300 4.60 -14.45 -8.59
CA ASP A 300 4.97 -13.32 -9.44
C ASP A 300 4.20 -13.40 -10.76
N PRO A 301 3.36 -12.41 -11.13
CA PRO A 301 2.59 -12.45 -12.36
C PRO A 301 3.41 -11.98 -13.59
N LEU A 302 4.55 -11.32 -13.39
CA LEU A 302 5.34 -10.74 -14.46
C LEU A 302 6.85 -10.74 -14.11
N TYR A 303 7.61 -11.65 -14.70
CA TYR A 303 9.06 -11.77 -14.47
C TYR A 303 9.92 -10.73 -15.25
N ILE A 304 9.34 -10.00 -16.20
CA ILE A 304 10.05 -9.02 -17.04
C ILE A 304 10.38 -7.72 -16.30
N THR A 305 9.66 -7.43 -15.22
CA THR A 305 9.87 -6.31 -14.30
C THR A 305 10.93 -6.66 -13.27
N ASP A 306 11.53 -5.62 -12.67
CA ASP A 306 12.54 -5.78 -11.63
C ASP A 306 11.93 -5.97 -10.22
N TYR A 307 10.60 -6.06 -10.14
CA TYR A 307 9.84 -6.20 -8.92
C TYR A 307 8.68 -7.18 -9.13
N ASN A 308 8.28 -7.85 -8.07
CA ASN A 308 7.17 -8.79 -8.07
C ASN A 308 5.87 -8.07 -7.69
N GLU A 309 4.92 -7.94 -8.62
CA GLU A 309 3.68 -7.18 -8.37
C GLU A 309 2.84 -7.80 -7.25
N ARG A 310 2.86 -9.12 -7.11
CA ARG A 310 2.10 -9.81 -6.07
C ARG A 310 2.68 -9.51 -4.68
N LEU A 311 4.00 -9.51 -4.54
CA LEU A 311 4.67 -9.13 -3.29
C LEU A 311 4.47 -7.65 -2.98
N LEU A 312 4.61 -6.79 -4.00
CA LEU A 312 4.42 -5.35 -3.86
C LEU A 312 3.00 -4.99 -3.40
N GLU A 313 2.02 -5.72 -3.91
CA GLU A 313 0.62 -5.62 -3.49
C GLU A 313 0.42 -6.04 -2.04
N HIS A 314 1.08 -7.10 -1.58
CA HIS A 314 1.07 -7.51 -0.18
C HIS A 314 1.66 -6.44 0.73
N TYR A 315 2.80 -5.86 0.37
CA TYR A 315 3.39 -4.72 1.10
C TYR A 315 2.43 -3.52 1.15
N SER A 316 1.71 -3.27 0.07
CA SER A 316 0.69 -2.22 0.02
C SER A 316 -0.47 -2.48 0.99
N ARG A 317 -0.91 -3.74 1.12
CA ARG A 317 -1.92 -4.15 2.10
C ARG A 317 -1.43 -3.98 3.54
N VAL A 318 -0.19 -4.37 3.84
CA VAL A 318 0.41 -4.21 5.17
C VAL A 318 0.55 -2.73 5.52
N ALA A 319 1.06 -1.92 4.59
CA ALA A 319 1.17 -0.47 4.77
C ALA A 319 -0.20 0.17 5.03
N TYR A 320 -1.19 -0.14 4.19
CA TYR A 320 -2.56 0.36 4.35
C TYR A 320 -3.15 -0.06 5.71
N ALA A 321 -2.98 -1.33 6.10
CA ALA A 321 -3.49 -1.83 7.36
C ALA A 321 -2.84 -1.12 8.56
N ASN A 322 -1.51 -0.98 8.56
CA ASN A 322 -0.78 -0.31 9.63
C ASN A 322 -1.14 1.18 9.75
N LEU A 323 -1.34 1.87 8.63
CA LEU A 323 -1.72 3.29 8.61
C LEU A 323 -3.17 3.54 9.04
N ASN A 324 -4.08 2.58 8.85
CA ASN A 324 -5.52 2.80 9.08
C ASN A 324 -6.11 2.04 10.27
N PHE A 325 -5.56 0.90 10.68
CA PHE A 325 -6.16 0.01 11.70
C PHE A 325 -5.26 -0.26 12.91
N SER A 326 -4.14 0.44 13.04
CA SER A 326 -3.34 0.37 14.27
C SER A 326 -4.09 1.00 15.43
N VAL A 327 -4.02 0.38 16.61
CA VAL A 327 -4.58 0.90 17.87
C VAL A 327 -3.45 0.99 18.90
N PRO A 328 -2.66 2.09 18.89
CA PRO A 328 -1.46 2.22 19.72
C PRO A 328 -1.74 2.12 21.23
N SER A 329 -2.90 2.61 21.68
CA SER A 329 -3.34 2.53 23.09
C SER A 329 -3.50 1.09 23.60
N MET A 330 -3.65 0.13 22.69
CA MET A 330 -3.79 -1.30 22.98
C MET A 330 -2.58 -2.11 22.49
N ASN A 331 -1.54 -1.47 21.96
CA ASN A 331 -0.38 -2.12 21.32
C ASN A 331 -0.78 -3.08 20.17
N ILE A 332 -1.83 -2.73 19.43
CA ILE A 332 -2.27 -3.48 18.25
C ILE A 332 -1.72 -2.80 17.01
N VAL A 333 -0.85 -3.51 16.28
CA VAL A 333 -0.38 -3.09 14.95
C VAL A 333 -1.46 -3.41 13.93
N GLY A 334 -1.68 -2.52 12.96
CA GLY A 334 -2.84 -2.59 12.08
C GLY A 334 -2.98 -3.89 11.30
N TRP A 335 -1.91 -4.47 10.77
CA TRP A 335 -1.99 -5.77 10.08
C TRP A 335 -2.42 -6.94 10.99
N LYS A 336 -2.24 -6.83 12.31
CA LYS A 336 -2.68 -7.80 13.33
C LYS A 336 -4.12 -7.58 13.79
N SER A 337 -4.76 -6.47 13.42
CA SER A 337 -6.18 -6.24 13.69
C SER A 337 -7.07 -7.15 12.81
N ASN A 338 -8.32 -7.38 13.19
CA ASN A 338 -9.24 -8.18 12.35
C ASN A 338 -9.52 -7.50 11.00
N GLN A 339 -9.63 -6.16 10.99
CA GLN A 339 -9.74 -5.39 9.76
C GLN A 339 -8.49 -5.53 8.89
N GLY A 340 -7.30 -5.42 9.49
CA GLY A 340 -6.03 -5.59 8.81
C GLY A 340 -5.86 -6.98 8.21
N GLU A 341 -6.22 -8.03 8.95
CA GLU A 341 -6.20 -9.40 8.45
C GLU A 341 -7.03 -9.55 7.16
N VAL A 342 -8.25 -9.01 7.17
CA VAL A 342 -9.15 -9.07 6.01
C VAL A 342 -8.59 -8.31 4.82
N ILE A 343 -7.95 -7.16 5.03
CA ILE A 343 -7.24 -6.44 3.95
C ILE A 343 -6.07 -7.27 3.42
N LEU A 344 -5.25 -7.86 4.28
CA LEU A 344 -4.11 -8.70 3.87
C LEU A 344 -4.58 -9.87 2.99
N ARG A 345 -5.71 -10.49 3.33
CA ARG A 345 -6.25 -11.64 2.60
C ARG A 345 -6.97 -11.23 1.32
N TYR A 346 -7.86 -10.25 1.40
CA TYR A 346 -8.88 -10.00 0.36
C TYR A 346 -8.75 -8.64 -0.33
N GLY A 347 -7.81 -7.80 0.10
CA GLY A 347 -7.70 -6.44 -0.37
C GLY A 347 -8.83 -5.56 0.14
N GLU A 348 -8.96 -4.37 -0.43
CA GLU A 348 -10.02 -3.44 -0.08
C GLU A 348 -11.39 -3.94 -0.56
N PRO A 349 -12.44 -3.82 0.27
CA PRO A 349 -13.79 -4.20 -0.11
C PRO A 349 -14.34 -3.28 -1.20
N LEU A 350 -15.26 -3.82 -2.01
CA LEU A 350 -15.98 -3.07 -3.06
C LEU A 350 -16.79 -1.91 -2.46
N ASN A 351 -17.33 -2.11 -1.27
CA ASN A 351 -18.04 -1.07 -0.53
C ASN A 351 -17.85 -1.25 0.98
N ARG A 352 -17.72 -0.13 1.70
CA ARG A 352 -17.71 -0.08 3.16
C ARG A 352 -18.89 0.72 3.63
N THR A 353 -19.54 0.29 4.69
CA THR A 353 -20.60 1.05 5.35
C THR A 353 -20.39 1.01 6.84
N ARG A 354 -20.36 2.18 7.48
CA ARG A 354 -20.26 2.29 8.93
C ARG A 354 -21.61 2.65 9.52
N ILE A 355 -22.10 1.83 10.43
CA ILE A 355 -23.31 2.05 11.19
C ILE A 355 -22.91 2.69 12.52
N ARG A 356 -23.39 3.92 12.76
CA ARG A 356 -23.08 4.67 13.98
C ARG A 356 -23.72 4.04 15.22
N PRO A 357 -23.10 4.15 16.40
CA PRO A 357 -23.66 3.60 17.63
C PRO A 357 -24.98 4.29 18.00
N GLN A 358 -25.88 3.56 18.66
CA GLN A 358 -27.20 4.04 19.08
C GLN A 358 -27.57 3.51 20.45
N MET A 359 -28.21 4.34 21.28
CA MET A 359 -28.83 3.88 22.52
C MET A 359 -30.23 3.35 22.21
N LEU A 360 -30.47 2.09 22.50
CA LEU A 360 -31.78 1.43 22.44
C LEU A 360 -32.40 1.39 23.85
N ALA A 361 -33.63 0.88 23.96
CA ALA A 361 -34.38 0.87 25.22
C ALA A 361 -33.68 0.07 26.34
N ASP A 362 -33.08 -1.07 26.00
CA ASP A 362 -32.44 -2.01 26.94
C ASP A 362 -30.94 -2.24 26.67
N ARG A 363 -30.42 -1.77 25.52
CA ARG A 363 -29.06 -2.07 25.03
C ARG A 363 -28.44 -0.88 24.30
N ALA A 364 -27.13 -0.94 24.12
CA ALA A 364 -26.37 -0.02 23.27
C ALA A 364 -25.95 -0.75 21.99
N ALA A 365 -26.44 -0.29 20.84
CA ALA A 365 -25.98 -0.73 19.54
C ALA A 365 -24.61 -0.10 19.27
N MET A 366 -23.60 -0.92 19.01
CA MET A 366 -22.21 -0.47 18.92
C MET A 366 -21.81 -0.04 17.52
N LYS A 367 -20.76 0.79 17.42
CA LYS A 367 -20.23 1.23 16.14
C LYS A 367 -19.79 -0.02 15.36
N THR A 368 -20.38 -0.22 14.19
CA THR A 368 -20.15 -1.42 13.38
C THR A 368 -19.81 -1.01 11.95
N GLU A 369 -18.78 -1.61 11.37
CA GLU A 369 -18.50 -1.54 9.95
C GLU A 369 -18.95 -2.80 9.24
N VAL A 370 -19.48 -2.63 8.04
CA VAL A 370 -19.91 -3.70 7.14
C VAL A 370 -19.13 -3.55 5.84
N TRP A 371 -18.35 -4.56 5.49
CA TRP A 371 -17.48 -4.59 4.32
C TRP A 371 -18.03 -5.61 3.34
N ASN A 372 -18.30 -5.17 2.11
CA ASN A 372 -18.86 -6.00 1.06
C ASN A 372 -17.78 -6.35 0.05
N TYR A 373 -17.56 -7.64 -0.15
CA TYR A 373 -16.79 -8.22 -1.23
C TYR A 373 -17.75 -8.81 -2.27
N LYS A 374 -17.22 -9.32 -3.38
CA LYS A 374 -18.04 -9.87 -4.46
C LYS A 374 -18.95 -11.01 -4.00
N ASP A 375 -18.42 -11.92 -3.19
CA ASP A 375 -19.08 -13.18 -2.85
C ASP A 375 -19.46 -13.28 -1.36
N PHE A 376 -19.05 -12.32 -0.52
CA PHE A 376 -19.30 -12.36 0.92
C PHE A 376 -19.30 -10.96 1.56
N THR A 377 -19.86 -10.89 2.77
CA THR A 377 -19.93 -9.66 3.58
C THR A 377 -19.41 -9.95 4.99
N LEU A 378 -18.58 -9.04 5.51
CA LEU A 378 -18.04 -9.11 6.86
C LEU A 378 -18.47 -7.91 7.68
N GLY A 379 -18.84 -8.15 8.93
CA GLY A 379 -19.09 -7.13 9.94
C GLY A 379 -17.93 -7.05 10.93
N PHE A 380 -17.63 -5.83 11.38
CA PHE A 380 -16.68 -5.56 12.45
C PHE A 380 -17.30 -4.60 13.45
N THR A 381 -17.10 -4.81 14.75
CA THR A 381 -17.69 -3.98 15.80
C THR A 381 -16.63 -3.48 16.77
N ASP A 382 -16.66 -2.17 17.04
CA ASP A 382 -15.86 -1.55 18.08
C ASP A 382 -16.67 -1.55 19.40
N MET A 383 -16.51 -2.62 20.17
CA MET A 383 -17.31 -2.90 21.37
C MET A 383 -17.06 -1.92 22.52
N ALA A 384 -15.88 -1.26 22.53
CA ALA A 384 -15.44 -0.37 23.60
C ALA A 384 -15.31 1.09 23.15
N GLN A 385 -15.62 1.40 21.89
CA GLN A 385 -15.32 2.69 21.27
C GLN A 385 -13.82 3.06 21.37
N SER A 386 -12.95 2.04 21.30
CA SER A 386 -11.50 2.18 21.42
C SER A 386 -10.80 2.34 20.07
N GLY A 387 -11.54 2.19 18.96
CA GLY A 387 -10.99 2.06 17.62
C GLY A 387 -10.59 0.62 17.26
N ASN A 388 -10.65 -0.33 18.20
CA ASN A 388 -10.38 -1.73 17.92
C ASN A 388 -11.64 -2.45 17.41
N PHE A 389 -11.79 -2.48 16.10
CA PHE A 389 -12.85 -3.22 15.42
C PHE A 389 -12.51 -4.72 15.35
N ILE A 390 -13.26 -5.51 16.12
CA ILE A 390 -13.18 -6.98 16.09
C ILE A 390 -14.25 -7.56 15.17
N PHE A 391 -14.12 -8.81 14.73
CA PHE A 391 -15.18 -9.47 13.97
C PHE A 391 -16.51 -9.43 14.72
N ALA A 392 -17.57 -9.03 14.03
CA ALA A 392 -18.91 -9.03 14.58
C ALA A 392 -19.36 -10.48 14.79
N ALA A 393 -19.89 -10.76 15.98
CA ALA A 393 -20.51 -12.02 16.34
C ALA A 393 -21.84 -11.74 17.05
N PRO A 394 -22.85 -12.63 16.96
CA PRO A 394 -24.12 -12.43 17.65
C PRO A 394 -23.90 -12.18 19.14
N ALA A 395 -24.50 -11.09 19.65
CA ALA A 395 -24.45 -10.77 21.07
C ALA A 395 -25.21 -11.82 21.90
N GLY A 396 -24.68 -12.18 23.05
CA GLY A 396 -25.38 -13.04 23.99
C GLY A 396 -26.65 -12.37 24.53
N GLU A 397 -27.60 -13.17 25.02
CA GLU A 397 -28.91 -12.67 25.49
C GLU A 397 -28.80 -11.55 26.54
N LYS A 398 -27.74 -11.56 27.36
CA LYS A 398 -27.50 -10.62 28.47
C LYS A 398 -26.52 -9.49 28.14
N ASP A 399 -26.02 -9.42 26.92
CA ASP A 399 -25.04 -8.40 26.55
C ASP A 399 -25.70 -7.04 26.38
N LYS A 400 -25.18 -6.05 27.12
CA LYS A 400 -25.64 -4.66 27.05
C LYS A 400 -25.16 -3.93 25.81
N ASN A 401 -24.09 -4.42 25.19
CA ASN A 401 -23.53 -3.88 23.97
C ASN A 401 -23.75 -4.90 22.85
N THR A 402 -24.35 -4.48 21.74
CA THR A 402 -24.69 -5.39 20.65
C THR A 402 -24.11 -4.91 19.32
N PRO A 403 -23.49 -5.79 18.52
CA PRO A 403 -23.18 -5.50 17.12
C PRO A 403 -24.42 -5.12 16.32
N GLN A 404 -24.25 -4.26 15.33
CA GLN A 404 -25.32 -3.90 14.40
C GLN A 404 -25.34 -4.74 13.13
N PHE A 405 -24.35 -5.63 12.95
CA PHE A 405 -24.30 -6.60 11.86
C PHE A 405 -24.96 -7.91 12.31
N SER A 406 -25.86 -8.45 11.50
CA SER A 406 -26.64 -9.64 11.84
C SER A 406 -25.90 -10.97 11.64
N GLY A 407 -24.82 -10.98 10.87
CA GLY A 407 -24.02 -12.18 10.61
C GLY A 407 -22.98 -12.46 11.69
N ASP A 408 -22.42 -13.67 11.65
CA ASP A 408 -21.30 -14.08 12.49
C ASP A 408 -20.01 -14.12 11.67
N SER A 409 -19.35 -12.97 11.60
CA SER A 409 -18.08 -12.85 10.87
C SER A 409 -16.94 -13.58 11.56
N GLN A 410 -16.99 -13.75 12.88
CA GLN A 410 -15.95 -14.46 13.61
C GLN A 410 -15.94 -15.94 13.22
N THR A 411 -17.11 -16.57 13.20
CA THR A 411 -17.24 -17.97 12.78
C THR A 411 -16.98 -18.11 11.28
N PHE A 412 -17.57 -17.25 10.45
CA PHE A 412 -17.39 -17.32 8.99
C PHE A 412 -15.92 -17.17 8.56
N MET A 413 -15.15 -16.30 9.23
CA MET A 413 -13.72 -16.14 8.94
C MET A 413 -12.88 -17.36 9.30
N ASN A 414 -13.31 -18.22 10.22
CA ASN A 414 -12.57 -19.45 10.53
C ASN A 414 -12.57 -20.40 9.33
N ASP A 415 -13.71 -20.52 8.65
CA ASP A 415 -13.85 -21.36 7.46
C ASP A 415 -13.20 -20.68 6.23
N LEU A 416 -13.45 -19.38 6.06
CA LEU A 416 -12.98 -18.62 4.90
C LEU A 416 -11.44 -18.61 4.78
N ARG A 417 -10.72 -18.58 5.90
CA ARG A 417 -9.24 -18.62 5.92
C ARG A 417 -8.66 -19.86 5.24
N SER A 418 -9.34 -21.00 5.31
CA SER A 418 -8.85 -22.26 4.75
C SER A 418 -9.39 -22.51 3.35
N GLU A 419 -10.66 -22.21 3.10
CA GLU A 419 -11.31 -22.46 1.79
C GLU A 419 -10.94 -21.40 0.74
N TYR A 420 -10.79 -20.15 1.17
CA TYR A 420 -10.47 -19.01 0.33
C TYR A 420 -9.45 -18.11 1.03
N PHE A 421 -8.22 -18.59 1.15
CA PHE A 421 -7.24 -17.96 2.03
C PHE A 421 -6.75 -16.57 1.58
N THR A 422 -6.80 -16.29 0.27
CA THR A 422 -6.43 -14.98 -0.29
C THR A 422 -7.11 -14.72 -1.65
N HIS A 423 -7.42 -13.45 -1.91
CA HIS A 423 -7.80 -12.91 -3.21
C HIS A 423 -6.68 -12.01 -3.74
N TYR A 424 -6.31 -12.18 -5.01
CA TYR A 424 -5.36 -11.32 -5.70
C TYR A 424 -5.76 -11.18 -7.17
N GLU A 425 -5.93 -9.94 -7.61
CA GLU A 425 -6.04 -9.57 -9.01
C GLU A 425 -4.79 -8.75 -9.39
N PRO A 426 -3.96 -9.22 -10.35
CA PRO A 426 -2.76 -8.51 -10.74
C PRO A 426 -3.04 -7.08 -11.20
N LYS A 427 -2.29 -6.14 -10.62
CA LYS A 427 -2.27 -4.74 -11.03
C LYS A 427 -0.96 -4.47 -11.78
N TYR A 428 -1.06 -3.79 -12.92
CA TYR A 428 0.07 -3.43 -13.76
C TYR A 428 0.09 -1.92 -13.99
N GLU A 429 1.24 -1.38 -14.44
CA GLU A 429 1.36 0.05 -14.75
C GLU A 429 0.52 0.46 -15.98
N GLY A 430 0.34 -0.46 -16.94
CA GLY A 430 -0.49 -0.24 -18.12
C GLY A 430 -1.51 -1.36 -18.34
N GLN A 431 -2.27 -1.24 -19.43
CA GLN A 431 -3.37 -2.15 -19.72
C GLN A 431 -2.88 -3.56 -20.07
N LYS A 432 -3.55 -4.58 -19.56
CA LYS A 432 -3.35 -5.97 -20.01
C LYS A 432 -3.93 -6.16 -21.41
N PHE A 433 -3.17 -6.77 -22.31
CA PHE A 433 -3.60 -7.12 -23.67
C PHE A 433 -3.21 -8.56 -24.02
N ASP A 434 -3.93 -9.13 -24.97
CA ASP A 434 -3.70 -10.49 -25.44
C ASP A 434 -2.83 -10.49 -26.71
N ILE A 435 -2.02 -11.53 -26.86
CA ILE A 435 -1.22 -11.77 -28.06
C ILE A 435 -1.53 -13.14 -28.64
N VAL A 436 -1.34 -13.27 -29.94
CA VAL A 436 -1.29 -14.59 -30.58
C VAL A 436 0.17 -15.01 -30.67
N TYR A 437 0.49 -16.25 -30.31
CA TYR A 437 1.85 -16.75 -30.39
C TYR A 437 1.92 -18.24 -30.71
N ASP A 438 3.07 -18.69 -31.18
CA ASP A 438 3.41 -20.09 -31.43
C ASP A 438 4.82 -20.40 -30.93
N VAL A 439 5.03 -21.60 -30.42
CA VAL A 439 6.31 -22.07 -29.89
C VAL A 439 6.78 -23.25 -30.72
N LEU A 440 7.96 -23.12 -31.32
CA LEU A 440 8.50 -24.06 -32.29
C LEU A 440 9.89 -24.53 -31.87
N GLN A 441 10.15 -25.83 -31.95
CA GLN A 441 11.39 -26.43 -31.50
C GLN A 441 12.15 -27.10 -32.64
N PHE A 442 13.45 -26.79 -32.73
CA PHE A 442 14.37 -27.33 -33.71
C PHE A 442 15.63 -27.85 -33.02
N LYS A 443 16.30 -28.81 -33.65
CA LYS A 443 17.65 -29.18 -33.22
C LYS A 443 18.57 -27.98 -33.41
N SER A 444 19.34 -27.63 -32.38
CA SER A 444 20.28 -26.52 -32.52
C SER A 444 21.41 -26.86 -33.49
N SER A 445 21.64 -25.97 -34.45
CA SER A 445 22.76 -26.06 -35.40
C SER A 445 24.06 -25.51 -34.83
N GLU A 446 23.98 -24.70 -33.79
CA GLU A 446 25.12 -23.99 -33.19
C GLU A 446 25.57 -24.67 -31.89
N LEU A 447 24.62 -25.04 -31.03
CA LEU A 447 24.90 -25.56 -29.70
C LEU A 447 24.60 -27.06 -29.62
N ARG A 448 25.63 -27.85 -29.32
CA ARG A 448 25.47 -29.30 -29.17
C ARG A 448 24.52 -29.62 -28.01
N ASN A 449 23.65 -30.62 -28.22
CA ASN A 449 22.65 -31.08 -27.25
C ASN A 449 21.62 -30.01 -26.81
N HIS A 450 21.51 -28.92 -27.57
CA HIS A 450 20.49 -27.90 -27.35
C HIS A 450 19.38 -28.01 -28.40
N THR A 451 18.25 -27.45 -28.01
CA THR A 451 17.07 -27.23 -28.83
C THR A 451 16.92 -25.74 -29.02
N ASP A 452 16.84 -25.31 -30.27
CA ASP A 452 16.46 -23.94 -30.61
C ASP A 452 14.95 -23.82 -30.48
N ILE A 453 14.50 -23.02 -29.52
CA ILE A 453 13.10 -22.68 -29.34
C ILE A 453 12.88 -21.32 -30.02
N TYR A 454 11.93 -21.26 -30.94
CA TYR A 454 11.46 -20.03 -31.55
C TYR A 454 10.07 -19.72 -31.02
N ILE A 455 9.90 -18.54 -30.43
CA ILE A 455 8.61 -18.04 -29.97
C ILE A 455 8.20 -16.92 -30.92
N ASP A 456 7.33 -17.24 -31.88
CA ASP A 456 6.78 -16.26 -32.80
C ASP A 456 5.49 -15.69 -32.22
N TYR A 457 5.40 -14.38 -32.10
CA TYR A 457 4.24 -13.71 -31.53
C TYR A 457 3.81 -12.53 -32.38
N GLY A 458 2.51 -12.25 -32.34
CA GLY A 458 1.87 -11.18 -33.10
C GLY A 458 1.32 -10.09 -32.18
N LEU A 459 1.60 -8.83 -32.53
CA LEU A 459 1.03 -7.65 -31.91
C LEU A 459 -0.02 -7.03 -32.83
N ASN A 460 -1.23 -6.84 -32.32
CA ASN A 460 -2.31 -6.18 -33.03
C ASN A 460 -2.15 -4.66 -32.85
N PRO A 461 -1.93 -3.89 -33.94
CA PRO A 461 -1.78 -2.45 -33.83
C PRO A 461 -3.04 -1.76 -33.27
N ILE A 462 -4.22 -2.35 -33.45
CA ILE A 462 -5.51 -1.74 -33.06
C ILE A 462 -5.72 -1.75 -31.53
N ASP A 463 -4.95 -2.52 -30.77
CA ASP A 463 -5.14 -2.72 -29.31
C ASP A 463 -4.40 -1.71 -28.41
N SER A 464 -4.42 -0.41 -28.80
CA SER A 464 -4.32 0.80 -27.92
C SER A 464 -3.58 2.02 -28.52
N LEU A 465 -2.89 1.95 -29.67
CA LEU A 465 -1.94 3.00 -30.09
C LEU A 465 -1.99 3.44 -31.56
N VAL A 466 -3.17 3.69 -32.15
CA VAL A 466 -3.24 4.15 -33.55
C VAL A 466 -4.04 5.43 -33.71
N ASN A 467 -3.32 6.55 -33.81
CA ASN A 467 -3.68 7.59 -34.75
C ASN A 467 -2.40 8.09 -35.46
N ASN A 468 -2.46 8.18 -36.79
CA ASN A 468 -1.45 8.78 -37.70
C ASN A 468 -0.14 8.04 -38.02
N GLY A 469 -0.14 6.71 -38.20
CA GLY A 469 0.96 6.03 -38.92
C GLY A 469 2.28 5.85 -38.16
N ILE A 470 2.23 5.83 -36.82
CA ILE A 470 3.40 5.56 -35.97
C ILE A 470 3.69 4.04 -35.96
N LEU A 471 4.78 3.63 -36.63
CA LEU A 471 5.33 2.26 -36.64
C LEU A 471 6.27 1.96 -35.44
N ASN A 472 6.33 2.88 -34.47
CA ASN A 472 7.26 2.84 -33.32
C ASN A 472 6.59 2.24 -32.08
N VAL A 473 6.08 1.00 -32.18
CA VAL A 473 5.68 0.26 -30.97
C VAL A 473 6.93 -0.38 -30.38
N GLU A 474 7.68 0.42 -29.65
CA GLU A 474 8.84 -0.04 -28.88
C GLU A 474 8.36 -0.91 -27.71
N HIS A 475 8.93 -2.10 -27.56
CA HIS A 475 8.55 -3.05 -26.51
C HIS A 475 9.70 -3.99 -26.15
N ASP A 476 9.67 -4.48 -24.92
CA ASP A 476 10.46 -5.61 -24.47
C ASP A 476 9.65 -6.89 -24.62
N ALA A 477 10.28 -7.96 -25.08
CA ALA A 477 9.73 -9.31 -25.06
C ALA A 477 10.67 -10.23 -24.26
N ALA A 478 10.09 -11.06 -23.41
CA ALA A 478 10.83 -12.01 -22.60
C ALA A 478 10.20 -13.38 -22.58
N PHE A 479 11.06 -14.40 -22.52
CA PHE A 479 10.70 -15.79 -22.35
C PHE A 479 11.48 -16.37 -21.17
N PHE A 480 10.72 -16.90 -20.22
CA PHE A 480 11.23 -17.57 -19.03
C PHE A 480 10.80 -19.02 -19.07
N PHE A 481 11.68 -19.94 -18.70
CA PHE A 481 11.35 -21.36 -18.52
C PHE A 481 11.88 -21.85 -17.18
N PHE A 482 11.00 -22.53 -16.46
CA PHE A 482 11.26 -23.12 -15.16
C PHE A 482 10.99 -24.62 -15.22
N ASN A 483 11.82 -25.41 -14.56
CA ASN A 483 11.61 -26.85 -14.46
C ASN A 483 10.43 -27.18 -13.53
N ASN A 484 10.11 -28.46 -13.39
CA ASN A 484 9.02 -28.90 -12.50
C ASN A 484 9.24 -28.58 -11.01
N ASN A 485 10.48 -28.25 -10.61
CA ASN A 485 10.82 -27.80 -9.26
C ASN A 485 10.79 -26.27 -9.10
N SER A 486 10.31 -25.52 -10.12
CA SER A 486 10.28 -24.05 -10.15
C SER A 486 11.66 -23.37 -10.13
N GLU A 487 12.70 -24.09 -10.53
CA GLU A 487 14.03 -23.54 -10.76
C GLU A 487 14.08 -22.93 -12.17
N GLU A 488 14.56 -21.69 -12.29
CA GLU A 488 14.70 -21.00 -13.58
C GLU A 488 15.83 -21.66 -14.37
N GLN A 489 15.52 -22.17 -15.56
CA GLN A 489 16.52 -22.78 -16.46
C GLN A 489 16.86 -21.86 -17.62
N VAL A 490 15.91 -21.01 -18.02
CA VAL A 490 16.06 -20.12 -19.17
C VAL A 490 15.45 -18.76 -18.87
N LYS A 491 16.21 -17.71 -19.19
CA LYS A 491 15.78 -16.32 -19.21
C LYS A 491 16.29 -15.64 -20.48
N LYS A 492 15.38 -15.35 -21.40
CA LYS A 492 15.65 -14.54 -22.59
C LYS A 492 14.84 -13.26 -22.50
N LYS A 493 15.50 -12.11 -22.62
CA LYS A 493 14.85 -10.80 -22.78
C LYS A 493 15.45 -10.11 -24.01
N GLU A 494 14.61 -9.48 -24.81
CA GLU A 494 15.01 -8.76 -26.02
C GLU A 494 14.20 -7.48 -26.16
N HIS A 495 14.86 -6.43 -26.62
CA HIS A 495 14.29 -5.10 -26.78
C HIS A 495 14.08 -4.79 -28.26
N PHE A 496 12.84 -4.49 -28.65
CA PHE A 496 12.45 -4.21 -30.02
C PHE A 496 12.10 -2.73 -30.17
N LYS A 497 12.91 -1.99 -30.96
CA LYS A 497 12.76 -0.54 -31.15
C LYS A 497 11.56 -0.12 -31.99
N ALA A 498 11.17 -0.94 -32.95
CA ALA A 498 10.08 -0.65 -33.88
C ALA A 498 9.56 -1.95 -34.51
N LEU A 499 8.32 -1.88 -35.02
CA LEU A 499 7.75 -2.98 -35.78
C LEU A 499 8.26 -2.94 -37.22
N SER A 500 8.65 -4.10 -37.75
CA SER A 500 9.13 -4.22 -39.13
C SER A 500 7.95 -4.31 -40.11
N PRO A 501 7.86 -3.45 -41.14
CA PRO A 501 6.82 -3.55 -42.15
C PRO A 501 6.96 -4.80 -43.04
N ARG A 502 8.11 -5.48 -42.97
CA ARG A 502 8.33 -6.76 -43.69
C ARG A 502 7.74 -7.96 -42.96
N ASN A 503 7.48 -7.83 -41.65
CA ASN A 503 7.01 -8.91 -40.80
C ASN A 503 5.53 -8.70 -40.45
N ILE A 504 4.70 -8.64 -41.49
CA ILE A 504 3.25 -8.51 -41.37
C ILE A 504 2.59 -9.78 -41.85
N VAL A 505 1.73 -10.32 -40.99
CA VAL A 505 0.83 -11.43 -41.31
C VAL A 505 -0.59 -10.90 -41.40
N SER A 506 -1.30 -11.27 -42.46
CA SER A 506 -2.71 -10.90 -42.69
C SER A 506 -3.58 -12.14 -42.66
N THR A 507 -4.61 -12.11 -41.84
CA THR A 507 -5.51 -13.23 -41.57
C THR A 507 -6.96 -12.76 -41.56
N ILE A 508 -7.90 -13.69 -41.43
CA ILE A 508 -9.34 -13.36 -41.37
C ILE A 508 -9.67 -12.55 -40.11
N THR A 509 -9.10 -12.93 -38.95
CA THR A 509 -9.39 -12.26 -37.67
C THR A 509 -8.46 -11.08 -37.40
N HIS A 510 -7.28 -11.05 -38.03
CA HIS A 510 -6.27 -9.99 -37.87
C HIS A 510 -5.81 -9.51 -39.25
N PRO A 511 -6.41 -8.43 -39.80
CA PRO A 511 -6.04 -7.90 -41.11
C PRO A 511 -4.58 -7.44 -41.18
N ILE A 512 -4.05 -6.92 -40.06
CA ILE A 512 -2.64 -6.53 -39.90
C ILE A 512 -2.17 -7.05 -38.54
N LEU A 513 -1.25 -8.00 -38.55
CA LEU A 513 -0.57 -8.51 -37.37
C LEU A 513 0.94 -8.36 -37.56
N TYR A 514 1.59 -7.54 -36.73
CA TYR A 514 3.04 -7.43 -36.76
C TYR A 514 3.64 -8.57 -35.96
N THR A 515 4.50 -9.38 -36.59
CA THR A 515 5.10 -10.53 -35.94
C THR A 515 6.56 -10.29 -35.61
N ASN A 516 6.98 -10.80 -34.46
CA ASN A 516 8.37 -10.85 -34.01
C ASN A 516 8.67 -12.26 -33.49
N THR A 517 9.95 -12.62 -33.40
CA THR A 517 10.35 -13.92 -32.89
C THR A 517 11.45 -13.78 -31.85
N LEU A 518 11.31 -14.48 -30.73
CA LEU A 518 12.42 -14.73 -29.79
C LEU A 518 13.08 -16.06 -30.14
N HIS A 519 14.41 -16.05 -30.30
CA HIS A 519 15.21 -17.28 -30.40
C HIS A 519 15.87 -17.59 -29.07
N VAL A 520 15.61 -18.80 -28.57
CA VAL A 520 15.95 -19.26 -27.24
C VAL A 520 16.57 -20.66 -27.34
N PRO A 521 17.90 -20.78 -27.40
CA PRO A 521 18.55 -22.08 -27.28
C PRO A 521 18.45 -22.57 -25.83
N ALA A 522 18.04 -23.83 -25.65
CA ALA A 522 17.88 -24.43 -24.33
C ALA A 522 18.22 -25.93 -24.31
N ILE A 523 18.55 -26.45 -23.14
CA ILE A 523 18.73 -27.90 -22.92
C ILE A 523 17.38 -28.58 -22.72
N THR A 524 17.32 -29.90 -22.95
CA THR A 524 16.10 -30.66 -22.74
C THR A 524 15.68 -30.66 -21.28
N ASP A 525 14.40 -30.36 -21.04
CA ASP A 525 13.78 -30.33 -19.72
C ASP A 525 12.26 -30.34 -19.86
N SER A 526 11.51 -30.31 -18.77
CA SER A 526 10.05 -30.18 -18.74
C SER A 526 9.61 -29.34 -17.56
N GLY A 527 8.64 -28.46 -17.81
CA GLY A 527 8.14 -27.56 -16.78
C GLY A 527 7.17 -26.54 -17.33
N TYR A 528 7.28 -25.30 -16.87
CA TYR A 528 6.41 -24.21 -17.25
C TYR A 528 7.20 -23.04 -17.83
N TYR A 529 6.54 -22.26 -18.68
CA TYR A 529 7.10 -21.07 -19.28
C TYR A 529 6.21 -19.85 -19.01
N SER A 530 6.83 -18.67 -19.10
CA SER A 530 6.16 -17.37 -19.17
C SER A 530 6.68 -16.62 -20.39
N LEU A 531 5.78 -16.28 -21.31
CA LEU A 531 6.02 -15.37 -22.42
C LEU A 531 5.40 -14.01 -22.08
N GLU A 532 6.24 -13.00 -22.00
CA GLU A 532 5.87 -11.69 -21.48
C GLU A 532 6.26 -10.59 -22.44
N ILE A 533 5.35 -9.64 -22.67
CA ILE A 533 5.56 -8.46 -23.50
C ILE A 533 5.26 -7.22 -22.65
N LEU A 534 6.15 -6.24 -22.67
CA LEU A 534 5.98 -4.94 -22.01
C LEU A 534 6.19 -3.83 -23.04
N ARG A 535 5.16 -3.03 -23.30
CA ARG A 535 5.25 -1.87 -24.20
C ARG A 535 5.85 -0.67 -23.49
N ASN A 536 6.75 0.05 -24.16
CA ASN A 536 7.50 1.12 -23.53
C ASN A 536 6.66 2.39 -23.33
N LEU A 537 5.77 2.69 -24.29
CA LEU A 537 5.01 3.93 -24.37
C LEU A 537 3.86 3.99 -23.37
N ASP A 538 2.99 2.98 -23.37
CA ASP A 538 1.77 2.95 -22.56
C ASP A 538 1.83 1.96 -21.39
N LYS A 539 2.99 1.31 -21.21
CA LYS A 539 3.21 0.26 -20.19
C LYS A 539 2.27 -0.93 -20.31
N GLY A 540 1.63 -1.11 -21.47
CA GLY A 540 0.76 -2.26 -21.71
C GLY A 540 1.52 -3.56 -21.54
N VAL A 541 0.86 -4.56 -20.96
CA VAL A 541 1.46 -5.87 -20.65
C VAL A 541 0.70 -7.03 -21.27
N SER A 542 1.44 -8.02 -21.73
CA SER A 542 0.90 -9.35 -22.00
C SER A 542 1.73 -10.38 -21.24
N SER A 543 1.08 -11.33 -20.58
CA SER A 543 1.73 -12.40 -19.82
C SER A 543 0.99 -13.71 -20.12
N ASN A 544 1.68 -14.62 -20.79
CA ASN A 544 1.14 -15.88 -21.29
C ASN A 544 1.93 -17.03 -20.70
N ARG A 545 1.28 -17.86 -19.91
CA ARG A 545 1.92 -18.96 -19.17
C ARG A 545 1.38 -20.29 -19.64
N GLY A 546 2.25 -21.29 -19.67
CA GLY A 546 1.87 -22.64 -20.05
C GLY A 546 2.89 -23.67 -19.62
N ARG A 547 2.58 -24.94 -19.87
CA ARG A 547 3.52 -26.05 -19.70
C ARG A 547 4.11 -26.43 -21.05
N MET A 548 5.39 -26.78 -21.05
CA MET A 548 6.04 -27.35 -22.23
C MET A 548 7.18 -28.28 -21.84
N GLY A 549 7.48 -29.24 -22.72
CA GLY A 549 8.71 -29.99 -22.70
C GLY A 549 9.67 -29.44 -23.74
N ILE A 550 10.92 -29.23 -23.36
CA ILE A 550 11.99 -28.91 -24.30
C ILE A 550 12.49 -30.23 -24.89
N LYS A 551 12.20 -30.44 -26.17
CA LYS A 551 12.45 -31.69 -26.88
C LYS A 551 13.94 -32.03 -26.86
N LYS A 552 14.28 -33.30 -26.69
CA LYS A 552 15.63 -33.83 -26.89
C LYS A 552 15.74 -34.41 -28.29
N PHE A 553 16.39 -33.69 -29.20
CA PHE A 553 16.61 -34.21 -30.55
C PHE A 553 17.67 -35.30 -30.58
N SER A 554 17.39 -36.37 -31.31
CA SER A 554 18.34 -37.48 -31.46
C SER A 554 19.59 -37.05 -32.24
N ASN A 555 20.73 -37.60 -31.86
CA ASN A 555 21.99 -37.46 -32.60
C ASN A 555 22.28 -38.65 -33.53
N ILE A 556 21.47 -39.71 -33.46
CA ILE A 556 21.73 -40.97 -34.17
C ILE A 556 20.49 -41.59 -34.82
N HIS A 557 19.30 -41.35 -34.28
CA HIS A 557 18.03 -41.86 -34.79
C HIS A 557 17.33 -40.79 -35.63
N LEU A 558 16.55 -41.22 -36.63
CA LEU A 558 15.70 -40.32 -37.41
C LEU A 558 14.84 -39.46 -36.46
N ASP A 559 14.82 -38.15 -36.70
CA ASP A 559 14.04 -37.20 -35.93
C ASP A 559 13.57 -36.07 -36.84
N ILE A 560 12.59 -35.28 -36.38
CA ILE A 560 11.99 -34.18 -37.13
C ILE A 560 11.75 -33.00 -36.20
N SER A 561 11.99 -31.77 -36.68
CA SER A 561 11.61 -30.55 -35.97
C SER A 561 10.10 -30.40 -35.85
N ASP A 562 9.66 -29.38 -35.14
CA ASP A 562 8.30 -28.88 -35.30
C ASP A 562 8.10 -28.31 -36.73
N ILE A 563 6.84 -28.23 -37.13
CA ILE A 563 6.43 -27.75 -38.46
C ILE A 563 6.03 -26.28 -38.35
N ILE A 564 6.66 -25.41 -39.14
CA ILE A 564 6.24 -24.02 -39.29
C ILE A 564 5.22 -23.93 -40.41
N LEU A 565 4.04 -23.39 -40.09
CA LEU A 565 3.11 -22.86 -41.08
C LEU A 565 3.46 -21.39 -41.31
N ALA A 566 4.05 -21.09 -42.45
CA ALA A 566 4.60 -19.78 -42.77
C ALA A 566 3.76 -19.03 -43.79
N SER A 567 3.70 -17.70 -43.62
CA SER A 567 3.07 -16.79 -44.59
C SER A 567 3.97 -16.55 -45.80
N ARG A 568 5.29 -16.57 -45.60
CA ARG A 568 6.30 -16.41 -46.65
C ARG A 568 7.57 -17.18 -46.32
N ILE A 569 8.25 -17.67 -47.36
CA ILE A 569 9.58 -18.27 -47.30
C ILE A 569 10.39 -17.72 -48.47
N GLU A 570 11.62 -17.28 -48.20
CA GLU A 570 12.59 -16.88 -49.22
C GLU A 570 13.92 -17.60 -49.02
N THR A 571 14.49 -18.11 -50.12
CA THR A 571 15.83 -18.70 -50.13
C THR A 571 16.86 -17.62 -50.43
N GLY A 572 17.92 -17.51 -49.62
CA GLY A 572 18.97 -16.50 -49.84
C GLY A 572 19.90 -16.34 -48.64
N HIS A 573 20.99 -15.62 -48.85
CA HIS A 573 21.96 -15.32 -47.79
C HIS A 573 21.55 -14.14 -46.90
N GLU A 574 20.63 -13.29 -47.36
CA GLU A 574 20.14 -12.15 -46.58
C GLU A 574 19.01 -12.57 -45.63
N SER A 575 19.15 -12.18 -44.36
CA SER A 575 18.08 -12.27 -43.36
C SER A 575 17.00 -11.23 -43.68
N LYS A 576 15.83 -11.67 -44.12
CA LYS A 576 14.72 -10.79 -44.53
C LYS A 576 13.52 -10.81 -43.58
N PHE A 577 13.32 -11.92 -42.88
CA PHE A 577 12.22 -12.17 -41.94
C PHE A 577 12.75 -12.63 -40.57
N ASN A 578 11.84 -12.91 -39.64
CA ASN A 578 12.14 -13.16 -38.23
C ASN A 578 12.93 -14.45 -37.96
N ILE A 579 12.71 -15.51 -38.75
CA ILE A 579 13.43 -16.78 -38.59
C ILE A 579 14.36 -17.00 -39.77
N ASN A 580 15.62 -17.31 -39.49
CA ASN A 580 16.61 -17.62 -40.50
C ASN A 580 17.25 -18.96 -40.16
N ARG A 581 17.01 -19.97 -40.98
CA ARG A 581 17.55 -21.32 -40.79
C ARG A 581 17.99 -21.90 -42.12
N ASN A 582 19.20 -22.46 -42.16
CA ASN A 582 19.74 -23.14 -43.36
C ASN A 582 19.66 -22.30 -44.65
N LYS A 583 19.96 -20.99 -44.59
CA LYS A 583 19.87 -20.02 -45.72
C LYS A 583 18.43 -19.85 -46.26
N ILE A 584 17.45 -20.12 -45.41
CA ILE A 584 16.03 -19.91 -45.67
C ILE A 584 15.54 -18.90 -44.64
N SER A 585 15.04 -17.77 -45.14
CA SER A 585 14.39 -16.74 -44.35
C SER A 585 12.88 -17.01 -44.34
N ILE A 586 12.29 -17.08 -43.16
CA ILE A 586 10.93 -17.58 -42.93
C ILE A 586 10.16 -16.52 -42.16
N LEU A 587 8.95 -16.20 -42.65
CA LEU A 587 7.95 -15.41 -41.93
C LEU A 587 6.88 -16.37 -41.39
N PRO A 588 6.95 -16.76 -40.11
CA PRO A 588 5.96 -17.65 -39.51
C PRO A 588 4.57 -16.99 -39.48
N ASN A 589 3.53 -17.82 -39.38
CA ASN A 589 2.17 -17.38 -39.12
C ASN A 589 1.71 -17.93 -37.76
N PRO A 590 1.79 -17.15 -36.67
CA PRO A 590 1.50 -17.64 -35.33
C PRO A 590 0.01 -17.93 -35.13
N THR A 591 -0.86 -17.35 -35.98
CA THR A 591 -2.31 -17.59 -35.91
C THR A 591 -2.71 -18.95 -36.48
N LYS A 592 -1.88 -19.53 -37.35
CA LYS A 592 -2.21 -20.73 -38.16
C LYS A 592 -3.49 -20.58 -39.00
N GLN A 593 -3.95 -19.35 -39.23
CA GLN A 593 -5.09 -18.99 -40.06
C GLN A 593 -4.62 -18.33 -41.35
N PHE A 594 -5.23 -18.71 -42.48
CA PHE A 594 -4.84 -18.24 -43.80
C PHE A 594 -6.06 -17.74 -44.57
N MET A 595 -5.87 -16.70 -45.37
CA MET A 595 -6.93 -16.21 -46.26
C MET A 595 -7.14 -17.18 -47.42
N LYS A 596 -8.37 -17.29 -47.90
CA LYS A 596 -8.67 -18.13 -49.05
C LYS A 596 -7.90 -17.60 -50.27
N GLY A 597 -7.16 -18.49 -50.94
CA GLY A 597 -6.38 -18.17 -52.14
C GLY A 597 -4.94 -17.70 -51.88
N THR A 598 -4.51 -17.55 -50.61
CA THR A 598 -3.10 -17.31 -50.29
C THR A 598 -2.33 -18.64 -50.19
N PRO A 599 -1.09 -18.71 -50.70
CA PRO A 599 -0.25 -19.90 -50.52
C PRO A 599 0.07 -20.11 -49.04
N ILE A 600 0.14 -21.39 -48.64
CA ILE A 600 0.60 -21.81 -47.32
C ILE A 600 1.98 -22.41 -47.51
N TYR A 601 2.98 -21.88 -46.83
CA TYR A 601 4.33 -22.43 -46.85
C TYR A 601 4.53 -23.32 -45.63
N ILE A 602 5.21 -24.44 -45.83
CA ILE A 602 5.48 -25.41 -44.77
C ILE A 602 7.00 -25.57 -44.67
N TYR A 603 7.55 -25.38 -43.48
CA TYR A 603 8.97 -25.61 -43.19
C TYR A 603 9.15 -26.58 -42.04
N TYR A 604 10.05 -27.54 -42.21
CA TYR A 604 10.49 -28.46 -41.17
C TYR A 604 11.87 -29.02 -41.54
N GLU A 605 12.58 -29.52 -40.54
CA GLU A 605 13.90 -30.13 -40.69
C GLU A 605 13.82 -31.61 -40.33
N VAL A 606 14.41 -32.47 -41.17
CA VAL A 606 14.55 -33.90 -40.89
C VAL A 606 16.00 -34.18 -40.52
N TYR A 607 16.21 -34.80 -39.37
CA TYR A 607 17.53 -35.08 -38.82
C TYR A 607 17.87 -36.56 -38.91
N ASN A 608 19.15 -36.86 -39.16
CA ASN A 608 19.69 -38.22 -39.19
C ASN A 608 19.01 -39.15 -40.22
N LEU A 609 18.35 -38.59 -41.24
CA LEU A 609 17.86 -39.35 -42.38
C LEU A 609 19.04 -39.81 -43.23
N LYS A 610 19.27 -41.13 -43.24
CA LYS A 610 20.29 -41.73 -44.09
C LYS A 610 19.82 -41.68 -45.54
N LYS A 611 20.64 -41.09 -46.41
CA LYS A 611 20.45 -41.17 -47.87
C LYS A 611 20.58 -42.62 -48.31
N ASN A 612 19.72 -43.04 -49.23
CA ASN A 612 19.89 -44.33 -49.88
C ASN A 612 20.77 -44.16 -51.12
N SER A 613 20.92 -45.23 -51.92
CA SER A 613 21.71 -45.20 -53.16
C SER A 613 21.16 -44.24 -54.22
N SER A 614 19.92 -43.75 -54.08
CA SER A 614 19.28 -42.79 -54.96
C SER A 614 19.33 -41.35 -54.45
N GLY A 615 19.98 -41.11 -53.30
CA GLY A 615 20.06 -39.81 -52.63
C GLY A 615 19.07 -39.68 -51.48
#